data_AF-A0A961TFC5-F1
#
_entry.id   AF-A0A961TFC5-F1
#
_cell.length_a   1.000
_cell.length_b   1.000
_cell.length_c   1.000
_cell.angle_alpha   90.00
_cell.angle_beta   90.00
_cell.angle_gamma   90.00
#
_symmetry.space_group_name_H-M   'P 1'
#
loop_
_entity.id
_entity.type
_entity.pdbx_description
1 polymer ?
#
loop_
_entity_poly.entity_id
_entity_poly.type
_entity_poly.pdbx_seq_one_letter_code
_entity_poly.pdbx_strand_id
1 'polypeptide(L)'
;MPSPDDSGEIENGQGLPAIQAQANAFRQVREARKGELVEDYVELIDDLIRELGEARQVDIAARLGVAQPTVARMLKRLGEDGLVARKAYRGVFLTEAGRSIAAAARARHA
;
A
#
# COMPACT_ATOMS: atom_id res chain seq x y z
N MET A 1 65.15 11.05 -15.75
CA MET A 1 64.24 10.23 -14.90
C MET A 1 62.83 10.77 -15.06
N PRO A 2 61.95 10.17 -15.88
CA PRO A 2 60.51 10.41 -15.79
C PRO A 2 59.88 9.38 -14.82
N SER A 3 58.98 9.83 -13.95
CA SER A 3 58.08 8.96 -13.18
C SER A 3 56.82 8.72 -14.01
N PRO A 4 56.38 7.47 -14.21
CA PRO A 4 55.08 7.21 -14.80
C PRO A 4 54.01 7.29 -13.71
N ASP A 5 52.99 8.07 -14.05
CA ASP A 5 51.61 7.92 -13.58
C ASP A 5 51.19 6.44 -13.60
N ASP A 6 50.60 5.96 -12.50
CA ASP A 6 49.72 4.79 -12.55
C ASP A 6 48.58 4.98 -11.54
N SER A 7 47.44 5.41 -12.07
CA SER A 7 46.13 4.78 -11.95
C SER A 7 45.81 4.22 -10.56
N GLY A 8 44.92 4.83 -9.77
CA GLY A 8 43.51 4.83 -10.11
C GLY A 8 42.90 3.46 -9.83
N GLU A 9 42.42 3.24 -8.60
CA GLU A 9 41.31 2.31 -8.36
C GLU A 9 40.53 2.80 -7.14
N ILE A 10 39.37 3.39 -7.44
CA ILE A 10 38.32 3.72 -6.49
C ILE A 10 37.87 2.38 -5.88
N GLU A 11 38.33 2.07 -4.67
CA GLU A 11 37.67 1.06 -3.85
C GLU A 11 36.32 1.64 -3.39
N ASN A 12 35.33 1.61 -4.27
CA ASN A 12 33.93 1.69 -3.90
C ASN A 12 33.56 0.37 -3.21
N GLY A 13 34.07 0.19 -2.00
CA GLY A 13 33.62 -0.81 -1.05
C GLY A 13 32.21 -0.44 -0.60
N GLN A 14 31.21 -0.78 -1.41
CA GLN A 14 29.81 -0.82 -0.97
C GLN A 14 29.67 -2.04 -0.05
N GLY A 15 30.21 -1.93 1.16
CA GLY A 15 29.93 -2.85 2.24
C GLY A 15 28.45 -2.83 2.58
N LEU A 16 27.92 -3.97 3.06
CA LEU A 16 26.55 -4.05 3.56
C LEU A 16 26.32 -2.95 4.61
N PRO A 17 25.23 -2.16 4.53
CA PRO A 17 24.94 -1.13 5.52
C PRO A 17 24.87 -1.74 6.92
N ALA A 18 25.12 -0.93 7.95
CA ALA A 18 24.90 -1.36 9.34
C ALA A 18 23.51 -2.01 9.49
N ILE A 19 23.45 -3.17 10.15
CA ILE A 19 22.24 -4.00 10.28
C ILE A 19 21.00 -3.16 10.65
N GLN A 20 21.18 -2.20 11.56
CA GLN A 20 20.09 -1.33 11.99
C GLN A 20 19.60 -0.38 10.89
N ALA A 21 20.51 0.21 10.12
CA ALA A 21 20.18 1.11 9.02
C ALA A 21 19.44 0.34 7.91
N GLN A 22 19.93 -0.85 7.56
CA GLN A 22 19.30 -1.72 6.58
C GLN A 22 17.90 -2.16 7.04
N ALA A 23 17.75 -2.59 8.30
CA ALA A 23 16.47 -2.99 8.87
C ALA A 23 15.45 -1.84 8.91
N ASN A 24 15.89 -0.63 9.26
CA ASN A 24 15.04 0.56 9.29
C ASN A 24 14.57 0.96 7.89
N ALA A 25 15.46 0.94 6.89
CA ALA A 25 15.11 1.25 5.51
C ALA A 25 14.03 0.27 4.99
N PHE A 26 14.23 -1.03 5.19
CA PHE A 26 13.23 -2.03 4.81
C PHE A 26 11.90 -1.87 5.56
N ARG A 27 11.92 -1.42 6.82
CA ARG A 27 10.68 -1.13 7.56
C ARG A 27 9.94 0.05 6.93
N GLN A 28 10.63 1.14 6.64
CA GLN A 28 10.01 2.33 6.04
C GLN A 28 9.34 2.00 4.70
N VAL A 29 10.03 1.27 3.82
CA VAL A 29 9.47 0.83 2.53
C VAL A 29 8.22 -0.03 2.72
N ARG A 30 8.23 -0.96 3.69
CA ARG A 30 7.06 -1.79 3.98
C ARG A 30 5.89 -0.98 4.54
N GLU A 31 6.14 -0.01 5.41
CA GLU A 31 5.08 0.82 5.98
C GLU A 31 4.49 1.78 4.94
N ALA A 32 5.32 2.40 4.08
CA ALA A 32 4.85 3.22 2.96
C ALA A 32 3.95 2.40 2.03
N ARG A 33 4.42 1.23 1.59
CA ARG A 33 3.64 0.34 0.73
C ARG A 33 2.34 -0.14 1.39
N LYS A 34 2.34 -0.37 2.71
CA LYS A 34 1.11 -0.71 3.43
C LYS A 34 0.12 0.45 3.45
N GLY A 35 0.60 1.69 3.56
CA GLY A 35 -0.21 2.91 3.49
C GLY A 35 -0.86 3.06 2.12
N GLU A 36 -0.08 2.97 1.05
CA GLU A 36 -0.55 2.99 -0.34
C GLU A 36 -1.64 1.93 -0.57
N LEU A 37 -1.41 0.70 -0.13
CA LEU A 37 -2.42 -0.36 -0.26
C LEU A 37 -3.69 -0.09 0.55
N VAL A 38 -3.62 0.59 1.70
CA VAL A 38 -4.83 0.97 2.43
C VAL A 38 -5.61 2.01 1.62
N GLU A 39 -4.92 3.01 1.10
CA GLU A 39 -5.48 4.10 0.29
C GLU A 39 -6.16 3.56 -0.97
N ASP A 40 -5.48 2.71 -1.75
CA ASP A 40 -6.03 2.06 -2.95
C ASP A 40 -7.34 1.32 -2.66
N TYR A 41 -7.39 0.59 -1.54
CA TYR A 41 -8.58 -0.19 -1.18
C TYR A 41 -9.74 0.71 -0.75
N VAL A 42 -9.50 1.73 0.08
CA VAL A 42 -10.59 2.59 0.54
C VAL A 42 -11.11 3.49 -0.57
N GLU A 43 -10.24 3.96 -1.48
CA GLU A 43 -10.62 4.72 -2.68
C GLU A 43 -11.51 3.88 -3.59
N LEU A 44 -11.07 2.65 -3.93
CA LEU A 44 -11.85 1.75 -4.78
C LEU A 44 -13.19 1.36 -4.15
N ILE A 45 -13.23 1.13 -2.83
CA ILE A 45 -14.49 0.83 -2.13
C ILE A 45 -15.43 2.03 -2.19
N ASP A 46 -14.94 3.25 -1.98
CA ASP A 46 -15.75 4.48 -2.10
C ASP A 46 -16.33 4.61 -3.51
N ASP A 47 -15.52 4.39 -4.55
CA ASP A 47 -15.93 4.48 -5.95
C ASP A 47 -16.98 3.42 -6.30
N LEU A 48 -16.80 2.16 -5.90
CA LEU A 48 -17.79 1.11 -6.11
C LEU A 48 -19.12 1.42 -5.40
N ILE A 49 -19.07 1.98 -4.19
CA ILE A 49 -20.29 2.39 -3.47
C ILE A 49 -20.99 3.54 -4.20
N ARG A 50 -20.24 4.52 -4.71
CA ARG A 50 -20.80 5.66 -5.47
C ARG A 50 -21.41 5.24 -6.81
N GLU A 51 -20.76 4.32 -7.52
CA GLU A 51 -21.20 3.85 -8.84
C GLU A 51 -22.32 2.81 -8.77
N LEU A 52 -22.20 1.84 -7.85
CA LEU A 52 -23.03 0.63 -7.84
C LEU A 52 -23.91 0.50 -6.58
N GLY A 53 -23.74 1.38 -5.60
CA GLY A 53 -24.46 1.34 -4.32
C GLY A 53 -23.88 0.35 -3.29
N GLU A 54 -22.98 -0.54 -3.69
CA GLU A 54 -22.31 -1.49 -2.81
C GLU A 54 -20.93 -1.91 -3.36
N ALA A 55 -20.00 -2.26 -2.46
CA ALA A 55 -18.72 -2.83 -2.82
C ALA A 55 -18.68 -4.33 -2.49
N ARG A 56 -18.62 -5.17 -3.53
CA ARG A 56 -18.48 -6.62 -3.36
C ARG A 56 -17.03 -7.04 -3.48
N GLN A 57 -16.66 -8.06 -2.71
CA GLN A 57 -15.30 -8.61 -2.72
C GLN A 57 -14.84 -9.08 -4.10
N VAL A 58 -15.77 -9.63 -4.91
CA VAL A 58 -15.47 -10.11 -6.26
C VAL A 58 -15.10 -8.96 -7.20
N ASP A 59 -15.79 -7.82 -7.09
CA ASP A 59 -15.55 -6.63 -7.91
C ASP A 59 -14.24 -5.94 -7.51
N ILE A 60 -13.97 -5.87 -6.20
CA ILE A 60 -12.70 -5.37 -5.67
C ILE A 60 -11.52 -6.21 -6.18
N ALA A 61 -11.65 -7.54 -6.13
CA ALA A 61 -10.61 -8.45 -6.61
C ALA A 61 -10.34 -8.28 -8.11
N ALA A 62 -11.41 -8.20 -8.92
CA ALA A 62 -11.30 -8.00 -10.35
C ALA A 62 -10.65 -6.65 -10.71
N ARG A 63 -11.06 -5.56 -10.05
CA ARG A 63 -10.53 -4.21 -10.34
C ARG A 63 -9.09 -4.01 -9.85
N LEU A 64 -8.68 -4.66 -8.75
CA LEU A 64 -7.28 -4.62 -8.27
C LEU A 64 -6.36 -5.65 -8.95
N GLY A 65 -6.90 -6.54 -9.79
CA GLY A 65 -6.11 -7.59 -10.44
C GLY A 65 -5.50 -8.60 -9.46
N VAL A 66 -6.14 -8.83 -8.31
CA VAL A 66 -5.66 -9.75 -7.27
C VAL A 66 -6.66 -10.87 -7.00
N ALA A 67 -6.19 -11.97 -6.42
CA ALA A 67 -7.05 -13.07 -6.03
C ALA A 67 -8.00 -12.69 -4.88
N GLN A 68 -9.23 -13.24 -4.88
CA GLN A 68 -10.22 -12.99 -3.83
C GLN A 68 -9.72 -13.27 -2.40
N PRO A 69 -8.91 -14.31 -2.12
CA PRO A 69 -8.35 -14.51 -0.77
C PRO A 69 -7.45 -13.37 -0.30
N THR A 70 -6.73 -12.70 -1.22
CA THR A 70 -5.93 -11.50 -0.92
C THR A 70 -6.83 -10.37 -0.46
N VAL A 71 -7.91 -10.10 -1.20
CA VAL A 71 -8.91 -9.10 -0.81
C VAL A 71 -9.58 -9.48 0.51
N ALA A 72 -9.90 -10.76 0.74
CA ALA A 72 -10.50 -11.22 1.98
C ALA A 72 -9.65 -10.83 3.20
N ARG A 73 -8.34 -11.08 3.09
CA ARG A 73 -7.35 -10.78 4.12
C ARG A 73 -7.21 -9.28 4.34
N MET A 74 -7.14 -8.50 3.26
CA MET A 74 -7.03 -7.05 3.36
C MET A 74 -8.29 -6.42 3.97
N LEU A 75 -9.48 -6.83 3.53
CA LEU A 75 -10.75 -6.39 4.10
C LEU A 75 -10.92 -6.77 5.57
N LYS A 76 -10.35 -7.91 6.02
CA LYS A 76 -10.34 -8.27 7.44
C LYS A 76 -9.48 -7.27 8.22
N ARG A 77 -8.26 -7.02 7.74
CA ARG A 77 -7.34 -6.03 8.34
C ARG A 77 -7.96 -4.64 8.41
N LEU A 78 -8.54 -4.15 7.30
CA LEU A 78 -9.22 -2.85 7.28
C LEU A 78 -10.39 -2.79 8.27
N GLY A 79 -11.04 -3.92 8.55
CA GLY A 79 -12.09 -4.01 9.57
C GLY A 79 -11.52 -3.94 10.99
N GLU A 80 -10.39 -4.60 11.24
CA GLU A 80 -9.63 -4.50 12.49
C GLU A 80 -9.11 -3.07 12.73
N ASP A 81 -8.71 -2.38 11.67
CA ASP A 81 -8.27 -0.97 11.68
C ASP A 81 -9.47 0.02 11.75
N GLY A 82 -10.71 -0.47 11.78
CA GLY A 82 -11.92 0.36 11.89
C GLY A 82 -12.26 1.19 10.66
N LEU A 83 -11.69 0.87 9.49
CA LEU A 83 -11.87 1.61 8.24
C LEU A 83 -13.05 1.09 7.41
N VAL A 84 -13.40 -0.20 7.55
CA VAL A 84 -14.53 -0.81 6.85
C VAL A 84 -15.44 -1.60 7.79
N ALA A 85 -16.71 -1.71 7.40
CA ALA A 85 -17.70 -2.56 8.04
C ALA A 85 -18.31 -3.51 7.01
N ARG A 86 -18.46 -4.78 7.37
CA ARG A 86 -19.17 -5.78 6.56
C ARG A 86 -20.61 -5.90 7.04
N LYS A 87 -21.56 -5.88 6.12
CA LYS A 87 -22.96 -6.21 6.40
C LYS A 87 -23.32 -7.51 5.72
N ALA A 88 -24.00 -8.40 6.45
CA ALA A 88 -24.50 -9.64 5.88
C ALA A 88 -25.33 -9.34 4.63
N TYR A 89 -25.04 -10.06 3.54
CA TYR A 89 -25.74 -9.95 2.26
C TYR A 89 -25.67 -8.58 1.55
N ARG A 90 -24.85 -7.63 2.01
CA ARG A 90 -24.75 -6.26 1.42
C ARG A 90 -23.33 -5.78 1.11
N GLY A 91 -22.34 -6.67 1.16
CA GLY A 91 -20.95 -6.32 0.85
C GLY A 91 -20.25 -5.50 1.93
N VAL A 92 -19.27 -4.70 1.51
CA VAL A 92 -18.38 -3.90 2.36
C VAL A 92 -18.77 -2.43 2.26
N PHE A 93 -18.74 -1.72 3.39
CA PHE A 93 -18.95 -0.28 3.48
C PHE A 93 -17.79 0.39 4.19
N LEU A 94 -17.50 1.64 3.84
CA LEU A 94 -16.57 2.48 4.60
C LEU A 94 -17.20 2.95 5.91
N THR A 95 -16.40 3.00 6.96
CA THR A 95 -16.71 3.79 8.15
C THR A 95 -16.43 5.27 7.87
N GLU A 96 -16.68 6.14 8.85
CA GLU A 96 -16.32 7.55 8.70
C GLU A 96 -14.80 7.74 8.54
N ALA A 97 -14.01 6.99 9.31
CA ALA A 97 -12.55 7.00 9.20
C ALA A 97 -12.10 6.54 7.80
N GLY A 98 -12.68 5.46 7.27
CA GLY A 98 -12.38 4.98 5.92
C GLY A 98 -12.71 6.00 4.83
N ARG A 99 -13.87 6.67 4.94
CA ARG A 99 -14.27 7.75 4.01
C ARG A 99 -13.29 8.93 4.03
N SER A 100 -12.84 9.32 5.22
CA SER A 100 -11.87 10.41 5.37
C SER A 100 -10.55 10.09 4.66
N ILE A 101 -10.02 8.87 4.83
CA ILE A 101 -8.80 8.43 4.13
C ILE A 101 -9.03 8.38 2.61
N ALA A 102 -10.14 7.82 2.14
CA ALA A 102 -10.46 7.76 0.71
C ALA A 102 -10.54 9.16 0.09
N ALA A 103 -11.16 10.12 0.79
CA ALA A 103 -11.23 11.51 0.33
C ALA A 103 -9.85 12.17 0.28
N ALA A 104 -9.01 11.95 1.29
CA ALA A 104 -7.65 12.49 1.34
C ALA A 104 -6.70 11.85 0.31
N ALA A 105 -6.86 10.55 0.02
CA ALA A 105 -6.13 9.84 -1.03
C ALA A 105 -6.49 10.40 -2.41
N ARG A 106 -7.79 10.49 -2.70
CA ARG A 106 -8.29 11.07 -3.96
C ARG A 106 -7.79 12.49 -4.19
N ALA A 107 -7.74 13.33 -3.15
CA ALA A 107 -7.23 14.70 -3.26
C ALA A 107 -5.72 14.77 -3.56
N ARG A 108 -4.94 13.73 -3.19
CA ARG A 108 -3.50 13.64 -3.50
C ARG A 108 -3.23 13.06 -4.89
N HIS A 109 -4.13 12.23 -5.41
CA HIS A 109 -4.02 11.59 -6.72
C HIS A 109 -4.71 12.39 -7.86
N ALA A 110 -5.42 13.48 -7.53
CA ALA A 110 -6.12 14.35 -8.46
C ALA A 110 -5.22 15.34 -9.21
#